data_AF-A0A4R8DL28-F1
#
_entry.id   AF-A0A4R8DL28-F1
#
_cell.length_a   1.000
_cell.length_b   1.000
_cell.length_c   1.000
_cell.angle_alpha   90.00
_cell.angle_beta   90.00
_cell.angle_gamma   90.00
#
_symmetry.space_group_name_H-M   'P 1'
#
loop_
_entity.id
_entity.type
_entity.pdbx_description
1 polymer ?
#
loop_
_entity_poly.entity_id
_entity_poly.type
_entity_poly.pdbx_seq_one_letter_code
_entity_poly.pdbx_strand_id
1 'polypeptide(L)'
;MRRSDLIARGNVSGFAARSFFGGGGFVSGRGRTGCLAAVALVLGYGATVACSDGSAAPAAPSPGIGGSRPPAPVTPTFRTTVAPSAEQPKPGIKLTAVPRADGSFDVTENVRLPAATDRVPLQLPGSGANLPGMMTPTTPLVTGLKLVADDKPVPLEKTTITRADNVPLSVRATKLLLTYRLSGSTVRATPSQTSRAGAAIRPLTASAASALPTDITITSGLLNVVCPLLDEPRCAVGDPPHLTVRPGIPAGKALVVLQLNLPR
;
A
#
# COMPACT_ATOMS: atom_id res chain seq x y z
N MET A 1 -5.02 -64.39 19.15
CA MET A 1 -6.11 -64.72 20.09
C MET A 1 -6.52 -63.44 20.82
N ARG A 2 -7.84 -63.14 20.81
CA ARG A 2 -8.64 -62.16 21.59
C ARG A 2 -8.34 -60.66 21.34
N ARG A 3 -9.15 -59.85 20.65
CA ARG A 3 -10.60 -59.46 20.76
C ARG A 3 -10.99 -58.83 22.11
N SER A 4 -11.48 -57.57 22.01
CA SER A 4 -12.69 -56.94 22.62
C SER A 4 -12.43 -55.43 22.72
N ASP A 5 -13.03 -54.51 21.94
CA ASP A 5 -14.43 -54.06 21.80
C ASP A 5 -15.14 -53.59 23.08
N LEU A 6 -15.48 -52.28 23.13
CA LEU A 6 -16.75 -51.63 23.59
C LEU A 6 -16.55 -50.10 23.52
N ILE A 7 -17.15 -49.32 22.60
CA ILE A 7 -18.56 -48.88 22.43
C ILE A 7 -19.15 -48.17 23.66
N ALA A 8 -19.49 -46.88 23.53
CA ALA A 8 -20.90 -46.39 23.47
C ALA A 8 -21.07 -44.86 23.59
N ARG A 9 -21.79 -44.29 22.60
CA ARG A 9 -22.97 -43.38 22.67
C ARG A 9 -22.83 -42.01 23.39
N GLY A 10 -23.43 -40.91 22.95
CA GLY A 10 -24.44 -40.66 21.91
C GLY A 10 -25.23 -39.37 22.21
N ASN A 11 -26.07 -38.98 21.23
CA ASN A 11 -27.13 -37.95 21.19
C ASN A 11 -26.74 -36.51 20.80
N VAL A 12 -27.22 -35.90 19.69
CA VAL A 12 -28.53 -35.83 18.97
C VAL A 12 -29.38 -34.63 19.40
N SER A 13 -29.84 -33.87 18.38
CA SER A 13 -30.88 -32.82 18.36
C SER A 13 -30.41 -31.38 18.59
N GLY A 14 -30.89 -30.35 17.87
CA GLY A 14 -32.01 -30.34 16.93
C GLY A 14 -32.15 -28.99 16.21
N PHE A 15 -32.71 -29.10 15.01
CA PHE A 15 -33.33 -28.03 14.22
C PHE A 15 -34.53 -27.43 14.97
N ALA A 16 -34.69 -26.11 14.94
CA ALA A 16 -36.00 -25.46 15.00
C ALA A 16 -35.95 -24.04 14.42
N ALA A 17 -36.62 -23.87 13.28
CA ALA A 17 -37.02 -22.59 12.73
C ALA A 17 -38.14 -21.97 13.58
N ARG A 18 -38.13 -20.65 13.78
CA ARG A 18 -39.34 -19.88 14.11
C ARG A 18 -39.31 -18.51 13.44
N SER A 19 -40.10 -18.44 12.37
CA SER A 19 -40.72 -17.25 11.83
C SER A 19 -41.68 -16.66 12.87
N PHE A 20 -41.64 -15.35 13.09
CA PHE A 20 -42.73 -14.62 13.74
C PHE A 20 -43.28 -13.58 12.76
N PHE A 21 -44.49 -13.85 12.29
CA PHE A 21 -45.40 -12.88 11.71
C PHE A 21 -46.10 -12.13 12.85
N GLY A 22 -46.15 -10.80 12.73
CA GLY A 22 -47.02 -9.91 13.49
C GLY A 22 -46.77 -8.49 12.96
N GLY A 23 -47.69 -7.76 12.33
CA GLY A 23 -49.13 -7.85 12.38
C GLY A 23 -49.66 -6.53 12.93
N GLY A 24 -50.11 -5.65 12.04
CA GLY A 24 -51.15 -4.64 12.29
C GLY A 24 -50.77 -3.40 13.10
N GLY A 25 -50.79 -2.23 12.45
CA GLY A 25 -50.75 -0.94 13.13
C GLY A 25 -50.81 0.24 12.16
N PHE A 26 -51.98 0.43 11.53
CA PHE A 26 -52.32 1.67 10.83
C PHE A 26 -52.27 2.86 11.80
N VAL A 27 -51.46 3.88 11.50
CA VAL A 27 -51.78 5.26 11.88
C VAL A 27 -51.53 6.17 10.69
N SER A 28 -52.65 6.63 10.14
CA SER A 28 -52.79 7.67 9.14
C SER A 28 -52.39 9.01 9.75
N GLY A 29 -51.40 9.68 9.17
CA GLY A 29 -50.97 11.03 9.52
C GLY A 29 -50.90 11.91 8.27
N ARG A 30 -52.04 12.48 7.88
CA ARG A 30 -52.13 13.63 6.96
C ARG A 30 -51.36 14.80 7.54
N GLY A 31 -50.48 15.43 6.75
CA GLY A 31 -50.02 16.77 7.09
C GLY A 31 -48.84 17.31 6.29
N ARG A 32 -49.16 18.21 5.36
CA ARG A 32 -48.39 19.40 4.96
C ARG A 32 -47.25 19.24 3.94
N THR A 33 -47.66 19.41 2.69
CA THR A 33 -47.19 20.43 1.73
C THR A 33 -46.22 21.51 2.28
N GLY A 34 -45.15 21.77 1.50
CA GLY A 34 -44.30 22.97 1.54
C GLY A 34 -42.88 22.71 2.04
N CYS A 35 -41.78 23.12 1.43
CA CYS A 35 -41.54 23.98 0.27
C CYS A 35 -40.21 23.55 -0.37
N LEU A 36 -40.18 23.46 -1.70
CA LEU A 36 -38.96 23.50 -2.50
C LEU A 36 -38.36 24.91 -2.38
N ALA A 37 -37.16 25.02 -1.82
CA ALA A 37 -36.36 26.23 -1.92
C ALA A 37 -35.21 25.97 -2.91
N ALA A 38 -35.49 26.29 -4.17
CA ALA A 38 -34.49 26.53 -5.18
C ALA A 38 -33.88 27.92 -4.93
N VAL A 39 -32.56 27.99 -4.74
CA VAL A 39 -31.82 29.25 -4.78
C VAL A 39 -30.96 29.22 -6.03
N ALA A 40 -31.34 30.08 -6.98
CA ALA A 40 -30.64 30.36 -8.22
C ALA A 40 -30.01 31.75 -8.15
N LEU A 41 -29.02 31.97 -9.04
CA LEU A 41 -28.32 33.23 -9.38
C LEU A 41 -27.27 33.68 -8.35
N VAL A 42 -26.04 34.04 -8.76
CA VAL A 42 -25.76 35.15 -9.67
C VAL A 42 -24.59 34.86 -10.64
N LEU A 43 -24.85 35.20 -11.91
CA LEU A 43 -23.91 35.38 -13.01
C LEU A 43 -23.00 36.59 -12.76
N GLY A 44 -21.69 36.37 -12.70
CA GLY A 44 -20.67 37.41 -12.81
C GLY A 44 -20.14 37.50 -14.24
N TYR A 45 -20.63 38.49 -14.97
CA TYR A 45 -20.14 38.95 -16.28
C TYR A 45 -18.93 39.89 -16.11
N GLY A 46 -18.00 39.85 -17.07
CA GLY A 46 -16.93 40.84 -17.29
C GLY A 46 -15.53 40.27 -17.02
N ALA A 47 -14.53 40.37 -17.90
CA ALA A 47 -14.30 41.32 -18.97
C ALA A 47 -13.54 40.71 -20.15
N THR A 48 -13.71 41.37 -21.29
CA THR A 48 -13.01 41.26 -22.56
C THR A 48 -11.52 41.66 -22.47
N VAL A 49 -10.80 41.57 -23.60
CA VAL A 49 -9.40 42.00 -23.91
C VAL A 49 -8.46 40.78 -24.03
N ALA A 50 -7.75 40.49 -25.12
CA ALA A 50 -7.67 41.08 -26.45
C ALA A 50 -7.05 40.02 -27.39
N CYS A 51 -7.48 40.01 -28.64
CA CYS A 51 -6.68 39.45 -29.73
C CYS A 51 -5.36 40.21 -29.82
N SER A 52 -4.25 39.50 -29.80
CA SER A 52 -3.04 39.96 -30.47
C SER A 52 -2.65 38.91 -31.49
N ASP A 53 -2.99 39.23 -32.74
CA ASP A 53 -2.36 38.66 -33.91
C ASP A 53 -0.89 39.06 -33.90
N GLY A 54 -0.04 38.14 -33.47
CA GLY A 54 1.41 38.23 -33.55
C GLY A 54 1.94 37.23 -34.56
N SER A 55 1.75 37.53 -35.86
CA SER A 55 2.49 36.89 -36.94
C SER A 55 3.98 37.09 -36.73
N ALA A 56 4.71 36.02 -36.39
CA ALA A 56 6.14 35.91 -36.61
C ALA A 56 6.57 34.44 -36.62
N ALA A 57 6.56 33.85 -37.82
CA ALA A 57 7.45 32.75 -38.17
C ALA A 57 8.07 33.11 -39.53
N PRO A 58 9.25 32.61 -39.94
CA PRO A 58 10.32 31.94 -39.18
C PRO A 58 11.71 32.57 -39.44
N ALA A 59 12.61 32.57 -38.46
CA ALA A 59 14.03 32.85 -38.71
C ALA A 59 14.80 31.53 -38.86
N ALA A 60 15.24 31.25 -40.10
CA ALA A 60 16.08 30.11 -40.45
C ALA A 60 17.55 30.37 -40.08
N PRO A 61 18.24 29.44 -39.38
CA PRO A 61 19.69 29.44 -39.34
C PRO A 61 20.26 28.68 -40.55
N SER A 62 21.15 29.35 -41.30
CA SER A 62 21.91 28.79 -42.42
C SER A 62 22.98 27.78 -41.96
N PRO A 63 23.43 26.87 -42.86
CA PRO A 63 24.16 25.66 -42.50
C PRO A 63 25.67 25.88 -42.35
N GLY A 64 26.22 25.48 -41.20
CA GLY A 64 27.65 25.31 -41.01
C GLY A 64 28.07 23.88 -41.32
N ILE A 65 28.70 23.68 -42.47
CA ILE A 65 29.40 22.44 -42.85
C ILE A 65 30.73 22.41 -42.10
N GLY A 66 30.94 21.38 -41.29
CA GLY A 66 32.21 21.09 -40.62
C GLY A 66 32.18 19.68 -40.06
N GLY A 67 32.64 18.71 -40.86
CA GLY A 67 32.65 17.31 -40.49
C GLY A 67 33.74 16.97 -39.45
N SER A 68 33.49 15.92 -38.67
CA SER A 68 34.38 14.76 -38.50
C SER A 68 34.03 13.96 -37.24
N ARG A 69 33.83 12.66 -37.45
CA ARG A 69 34.04 11.52 -36.53
C ARG A 69 32.88 11.08 -35.62
N PRO A 70 32.32 9.87 -35.83
CA PRO A 70 31.38 9.26 -34.89
C PRO A 70 32.12 8.61 -33.71
N PRO A 71 31.77 8.89 -32.45
CA PRO A 71 32.05 7.99 -31.34
C PRO A 71 30.99 6.88 -31.30
N ALA A 72 31.45 5.67 -31.03
CA ALA A 72 30.64 4.46 -30.89
C ALA A 72 29.51 4.60 -29.84
N PRO A 73 28.43 3.80 -29.93
CA PRO A 73 27.36 3.81 -28.95
C PRO A 73 27.85 3.16 -27.65
N VAL A 74 28.12 3.97 -26.63
CA VAL A 74 28.19 3.49 -25.25
C VAL A 74 26.77 3.30 -24.75
N THR A 75 26.36 2.04 -24.63
CA THR A 75 25.15 1.62 -23.94
C THR A 75 25.21 2.12 -22.49
N PRO A 76 24.32 3.01 -22.02
CA PRO A 76 24.23 3.29 -20.59
C PRO A 76 23.67 2.03 -19.93
N THR A 77 24.56 1.24 -19.32
CA THR A 77 24.15 0.23 -18.36
C THR A 77 23.63 0.99 -17.15
N PHE A 78 22.32 1.22 -17.06
CA PHE A 78 21.68 1.63 -15.82
C PHE A 78 21.76 0.46 -14.84
N ARG A 79 22.92 0.30 -14.18
CA ARG A 79 22.97 -0.39 -12.90
C ARG A 79 22.34 0.58 -11.90
N THR A 80 21.05 0.38 -11.62
CA THR A 80 20.45 0.92 -10.41
C THR A 80 21.10 0.20 -9.22
N THR A 81 22.29 0.64 -8.85
CA THR A 81 22.91 0.30 -7.58
C THR A 81 22.08 1.01 -6.53
N VAL A 82 21.09 0.30 -5.97
CA VAL A 82 20.46 0.72 -4.72
C VAL A 82 21.60 0.80 -3.70
N ALA A 83 22.01 2.01 -3.35
CA ALA A 83 23.02 2.23 -2.33
C ALA A 83 22.57 1.51 -1.06
N PRO A 84 23.47 0.81 -0.33
CA PRO A 84 23.13 0.17 0.92
C PRO A 84 22.55 1.23 1.85
N SER A 85 21.27 1.05 2.21
CA SER A 85 20.55 1.94 3.12
C SER A 85 21.39 2.11 4.39
N ALA A 86 21.68 3.37 4.74
CA ALA A 86 22.50 3.74 5.88
C ALA A 86 22.16 2.87 7.10
N GLU A 87 23.18 2.16 7.58
CA GLU A 87 23.07 1.13 8.59
C GLU A 87 22.30 1.66 9.81
N GLN A 88 21.16 1.07 10.15
CA GLN A 88 20.32 1.54 11.25
C GLN A 88 20.93 1.10 12.59
N PRO A 89 21.38 1.97 13.50
CA PRO A 89 22.11 1.53 14.68
C PRO A 89 21.20 0.92 15.76
N LYS A 90 19.88 1.18 15.72
CA LYS A 90 18.91 0.74 16.74
C LYS A 90 17.93 -0.31 16.17
N PRO A 91 17.38 -1.20 17.01
CA PRO A 91 16.27 -2.08 16.61
C PRO A 91 15.10 -1.27 16.05
N GLY A 92 14.50 -1.77 14.97
CA GLY A 92 13.46 -1.07 14.24
C GLY A 92 13.26 -1.65 12.85
N ILE A 93 12.26 -1.11 12.14
CA ILE A 93 11.95 -1.47 10.77
C ILE A 93 11.99 -0.21 9.91
N LYS A 94 12.74 -0.24 8.82
CA LYS A 94 12.68 0.77 7.75
C LYS A 94 12.08 0.12 6.51
N LEU A 95 10.90 0.58 6.12
CA LEU A 95 10.24 0.15 4.89
C LEU A 95 10.29 1.29 3.88
N THR A 96 10.83 1.00 2.70
CA THR A 96 10.79 1.89 1.53
C THR A 96 9.96 1.23 0.45
N ALA A 97 8.90 1.90 0.00
CA ALA A 97 8.04 1.42 -1.07
C ALA A 97 8.09 2.39 -2.26
N VAL A 98 8.43 1.85 -3.43
CA VAL A 98 8.49 2.56 -4.70
C VAL A 98 7.25 2.22 -5.52
N PRO A 99 6.27 3.13 -5.67
CA PRO A 99 5.09 2.86 -6.48
C PRO A 99 5.46 2.72 -7.95
N ARG A 100 4.77 1.81 -8.65
CA ARG A 100 4.92 1.57 -10.09
C ARG A 100 3.70 2.00 -10.87
N ALA A 101 3.89 2.19 -12.18
CA ALA A 101 2.84 2.66 -13.07
C ALA A 101 1.66 1.69 -13.16
N ASP A 102 1.83 0.40 -12.84
CA ASP A 102 0.78 -0.61 -12.80
C ASP A 102 0.02 -0.66 -11.45
N GLY A 103 0.48 0.05 -10.42
CA GLY A 103 -0.10 0.05 -9.07
C GLY A 103 0.57 -0.93 -8.11
N SER A 104 1.57 -1.69 -8.56
CA SER A 104 2.43 -2.45 -7.64
C SER A 104 3.45 -1.56 -6.95
N PHE A 105 4.11 -2.09 -5.92
CA PHE A 105 5.24 -1.45 -5.24
C PHE A 105 6.45 -2.37 -5.27
N ASP A 106 7.61 -1.83 -5.63
CA ASP A 106 8.88 -2.47 -5.31
C ASP A 106 9.25 -2.04 -3.88
N VAL A 107 9.36 -3.02 -2.97
CA VAL A 107 9.51 -2.76 -1.54
C VAL A 107 10.85 -3.29 -1.05
N THR A 108 11.52 -2.48 -0.24
CA THR A 108 12.68 -2.87 0.56
C THR A 108 12.34 -2.67 2.03
N GLU A 109 12.50 -3.73 2.82
CA GLU A 109 12.28 -3.72 4.27
C GLU A 109 13.58 -4.12 4.97
N ASN A 110 14.16 -3.17 5.71
CA ASN A 110 15.35 -3.39 6.53
C ASN A 110 14.92 -3.50 7.99
N VAL A 111 15.18 -4.65 8.61
CA VAL A 111 14.70 -5.00 9.94
C VAL A 111 15.91 -5.24 10.83
N ARG A 112 15.89 -4.63 12.01
CA ARG A 112 16.81 -4.94 13.10
C ARG A 112 16.05 -5.39 14.32
N LEU A 113 16.25 -6.64 14.67
CA LEU A 113 15.62 -7.29 15.81
C LEU A 113 16.42 -7.02 17.09
N PRO A 114 15.76 -6.97 18.25
CA PRO A 114 16.42 -6.79 19.54
C PRO A 114 17.14 -8.06 20.02
N ALA A 115 16.75 -9.22 19.48
CA ALA A 115 17.32 -10.52 19.76
C ALA A 115 17.38 -11.36 18.49
N ALA A 116 18.34 -12.28 18.42
CA ALA A 116 18.51 -13.14 17.25
C ALA A 116 17.37 -14.15 17.14
N THR A 117 16.81 -14.31 15.94
CA THR A 117 15.74 -15.27 15.63
C THR A 117 16.20 -16.30 14.61
N ASP A 118 15.62 -17.49 14.64
CA ASP A 118 15.75 -18.53 13.62
C ASP A 118 14.52 -18.63 12.70
N ARG A 119 13.53 -17.75 12.90
CA ARG A 119 12.26 -17.74 12.17
C ARG A 119 11.81 -16.32 11.86
N VAL A 120 11.34 -16.11 10.63
CA VAL A 120 10.82 -14.83 10.15
C VAL A 120 9.35 -15.01 9.75
N PRO A 121 8.39 -14.68 10.62
CA PRO A 121 6.99 -14.70 10.25
C PRO A 121 6.70 -13.55 9.30
N LEU A 122 6.02 -13.87 8.20
CA LEU A 122 5.62 -12.96 7.13
C LEU A 122 4.11 -12.81 7.14
N GLN A 123 3.63 -11.57 7.06
CA GLN A 123 2.21 -11.27 6.98
C GLN A 123 1.94 -10.19 5.94
N LEU A 124 1.05 -10.49 4.99
CA LEU A 124 0.60 -9.51 4.00
C LEU A 124 -0.16 -8.34 4.67
N PRO A 125 -0.20 -7.15 4.04
CA PRO A 125 -1.13 -6.10 4.43
C PRO A 125 -2.58 -6.62 4.45
N GLY A 126 -3.40 -6.05 5.33
CA GLY A 126 -4.83 -6.37 5.35
C GLY A 126 -5.49 -6.00 4.02
N SER A 127 -6.44 -6.83 3.57
CA SER A 127 -7.31 -6.45 2.46
C SER A 127 -8.12 -5.20 2.81
N GLY A 128 -8.45 -4.39 1.80
CA GLY A 128 -9.40 -3.28 1.95
C GLY A 128 -10.79 -3.73 2.44
N ALA A 129 -11.13 -5.02 2.34
CA ALA A 129 -12.34 -5.57 2.96
C ALA A 129 -12.34 -5.39 4.49
N ASN A 130 -11.16 -5.33 5.12
CA ASN A 130 -10.97 -5.07 6.54
C ASN A 130 -10.81 -3.58 6.87
N LEU A 131 -11.02 -2.69 5.88
CA LEU A 131 -10.85 -1.24 5.97
C LEU A 131 -12.11 -0.51 5.45
N PRO A 132 -13.30 -0.78 6.04
CA PRO A 132 -14.56 -0.25 5.55
C PRO A 132 -14.57 1.28 5.56
N GLY A 133 -15.04 1.88 4.46
CA GLY A 133 -15.07 3.34 4.29
C GLY A 133 -13.72 3.99 3.98
N MET A 134 -12.60 3.24 4.06
CA MET A 134 -11.26 3.75 3.74
C MET A 134 -10.74 3.21 2.41
N MET A 135 -11.04 1.94 2.10
CA MET A 135 -10.54 1.28 0.91
C MET A 135 -11.51 0.23 0.41
N THR A 136 -11.61 0.08 -0.91
CA THR A 136 -12.35 -1.06 -1.49
C THR A 136 -11.58 -2.36 -1.30
N PRO A 137 -12.23 -3.53 -1.32
CA PRO A 137 -11.55 -4.82 -1.19
C PRO A 137 -10.35 -4.98 -2.13
N THR A 138 -9.27 -5.55 -1.58
CA THR A 138 -8.03 -5.83 -2.29
C THR A 138 -7.56 -7.25 -2.07
N THR A 139 -6.65 -7.73 -2.90
CA THR A 139 -6.03 -9.05 -2.78
C THR A 139 -4.51 -8.89 -2.80
N PRO A 140 -3.90 -8.46 -1.68
CA PRO A 140 -2.46 -8.26 -1.62
C PRO A 140 -1.71 -9.55 -1.96
N LEU A 141 -0.64 -9.41 -2.74
CA LEU A 141 0.22 -10.51 -3.19
C LEU A 141 1.66 -10.03 -3.20
N VAL A 142 2.55 -10.82 -2.61
CA VAL A 142 3.99 -10.60 -2.69
C VAL A 142 4.61 -11.59 -3.65
N THR A 143 5.48 -11.10 -4.54
CA THR A 143 6.24 -11.90 -5.51
C THR A 143 7.70 -11.50 -5.50
N GLY A 144 8.56 -12.42 -5.97
CA GLY A 144 9.99 -12.18 -6.09
C GLY A 144 10.67 -11.86 -4.75
N LEU A 145 10.14 -12.41 -3.64
CA LEU A 145 10.73 -12.23 -2.32
C LEU A 145 12.17 -12.74 -2.31
N LYS A 146 13.07 -11.89 -1.84
CA LYS A 146 14.44 -12.25 -1.47
C LYS A 146 14.65 -11.83 -0.03
N LEU A 147 15.38 -12.67 0.71
CA LEU A 147 15.71 -12.45 2.11
C LEU A 147 17.22 -12.58 2.29
N VAL A 148 17.81 -11.61 2.98
CA VAL A 148 19.18 -11.64 3.48
C VAL A 148 19.12 -11.54 5.00
N ALA A 149 19.85 -12.39 5.70
CA ALA A 149 19.90 -12.45 7.16
C ALA A 149 21.35 -12.35 7.62
N ASP A 150 21.69 -11.33 8.42
CA ASP A 150 23.06 -10.98 8.82
C ASP A 150 24.05 -11.07 7.63
N ASP A 151 23.69 -10.38 6.55
CA ASP A 151 24.47 -10.27 5.30
C ASP A 151 24.65 -11.58 4.51
N LYS A 152 23.94 -12.65 4.90
CA LYS A 152 23.91 -13.93 4.19
C LYS A 152 22.59 -14.13 3.46
N PRO A 153 22.58 -14.46 2.16
CA PRO A 153 21.35 -14.75 1.45
C PRO A 153 20.69 -16.00 2.04
N VAL A 154 19.37 -15.94 2.24
CA VAL A 154 18.57 -17.05 2.73
C VAL A 154 17.90 -17.73 1.53
N PRO A 155 18.16 -19.03 1.27
CA PRO A 155 17.47 -19.75 0.21
C PRO A 155 15.99 -19.91 0.58
N LEU A 156 15.10 -19.48 -0.31
CA LEU A 156 13.66 -19.58 -0.13
C LEU A 156 13.08 -20.63 -1.07
N GLU A 157 12.32 -21.58 -0.53
CA GLU A 157 11.56 -22.54 -1.34
C GLU A 157 10.45 -21.86 -2.14
N LYS A 158 9.88 -20.79 -1.57
CA LYS A 158 8.80 -20.00 -2.16
C LYS A 158 9.17 -18.52 -2.10
N THR A 159 9.10 -17.87 -3.25
CA THR A 159 9.31 -16.43 -3.39
C THR A 159 7.99 -15.65 -3.57
N THR A 160 6.87 -16.38 -3.57
CA THR A 160 5.51 -15.84 -3.69
C THR A 160 4.73 -16.09 -2.41
N ILE A 161 4.19 -15.03 -1.81
CA ILE A 161 3.45 -15.08 -0.55
C ILE A 161 2.02 -14.58 -0.79
N THR A 162 1.06 -15.48 -0.57
CA THR A 162 -0.40 -15.23 -0.74
C THR A 162 -1.17 -15.21 0.58
N ARG A 163 -0.52 -15.59 1.69
CA ARG A 163 -1.08 -15.65 3.04
C ARG A 163 0.05 -15.54 4.06
N ALA A 164 -0.29 -15.54 5.35
CA ALA A 164 0.73 -15.61 6.40
C ALA A 164 1.63 -16.84 6.20
N ASP A 165 2.93 -16.65 6.39
CA ASP A 165 3.94 -17.69 6.23
C ASP A 165 5.05 -17.52 7.28
N ASN A 166 5.92 -18.52 7.43
CA ASN A 166 7.04 -18.45 8.34
C ASN A 166 8.29 -19.01 7.68
N VAL A 167 9.29 -18.16 7.47
CA VAL A 167 10.54 -18.53 6.82
C VAL A 167 11.56 -18.98 7.86
N PRO A 168 12.05 -20.24 7.82
CA PRO A 168 13.13 -20.69 8.69
C PRO A 168 14.46 -20.09 8.24
N LEU A 169 15.33 -19.79 9.21
CA LEU A 169 16.71 -19.37 9.00
C LEU A 169 17.65 -20.50 9.43
N SER A 170 18.66 -20.79 8.61
CA SER A 170 19.68 -21.80 8.92
C SER A 170 20.62 -21.36 10.05
N VAL A 171 20.74 -20.05 10.27
CA VAL A 171 21.51 -19.42 11.34
C VAL A 171 20.66 -18.33 11.97
N ARG A 172 20.72 -18.22 13.30
CA ARG A 172 20.03 -17.14 14.01
C ARG A 172 20.56 -15.78 13.56
N ALA A 173 19.66 -14.85 13.27
CA ALA A 173 20.03 -13.53 12.75
C ALA A 173 19.32 -12.38 13.47
N THR A 174 19.95 -11.21 13.47
CA THR A 174 19.39 -9.97 14.06
C THR A 174 19.08 -8.91 13.01
N LYS A 175 19.75 -8.94 11.86
CA LYS A 175 19.51 -8.05 10.72
C LYS A 175 18.82 -8.85 9.62
N LEU A 176 17.70 -8.34 9.12
CA LEU A 176 17.02 -8.89 7.97
C LEU A 176 16.86 -7.81 6.90
N LEU A 177 17.09 -8.16 5.64
CA LEU A 177 16.78 -7.34 4.48
C LEU A 177 15.87 -8.12 3.57
N LEU A 178 14.65 -7.63 3.39
CA LEU A 178 13.66 -8.19 2.49
C LEU A 178 13.52 -7.26 1.28
N THR A 179 13.56 -7.83 0.09
CA THR A 179 13.23 -7.12 -1.16
C THR A 179 12.18 -7.90 -1.91
N TYR A 180 11.09 -7.25 -2.32
CA TYR A 180 9.97 -7.93 -2.95
C TYR A 180 9.09 -6.97 -3.75
N ARG A 181 8.18 -7.53 -4.56
CA ARG A 181 7.14 -6.78 -5.24
C ARG A 181 5.78 -7.02 -4.59
N LEU A 182 5.13 -5.97 -4.11
CA LEU A 182 3.77 -5.98 -3.58
C LEU A 182 2.79 -5.57 -4.67
N SER A 183 1.85 -6.45 -5.01
CA SER A 183 0.80 -6.22 -6.00
C SER A 183 -0.57 -6.47 -5.37
N GLY A 184 -1.65 -6.08 -6.07
CA GLY A 184 -3.02 -6.32 -5.63
C GLY A 184 -3.43 -5.57 -4.36
N SER A 185 -2.55 -4.73 -3.80
CA SER A 185 -2.79 -3.89 -2.63
C SER A 185 -3.21 -2.45 -2.99
N THR A 186 -3.53 -2.21 -4.27
CA THR A 186 -3.81 -0.89 -4.83
C THR A 186 -5.11 -0.93 -5.61
N VAL A 187 -5.91 0.12 -5.48
CA VAL A 187 -7.14 0.32 -6.23
C VAL A 187 -7.04 1.68 -6.91
N ARG A 188 -7.15 1.68 -8.24
CA ARG A 188 -7.23 2.92 -9.01
C ARG A 188 -8.60 3.56 -8.82
N ALA A 189 -8.63 4.88 -8.71
CA ALA A 189 -9.89 5.60 -8.77
C ALA A 189 -10.55 5.31 -10.14
N THR A 190 -11.88 5.13 -10.19
CA THR A 190 -12.61 4.96 -11.45
C THR A 190 -13.87 5.83 -11.40
N PRO A 191 -14.20 6.58 -12.48
CA PRO A 191 -13.45 6.74 -13.72
C PRO A 191 -12.21 7.63 -13.53
N SER A 192 -11.00 7.07 -13.71
CA SER A 192 -9.75 7.83 -13.56
C SER A 192 -9.36 8.47 -14.88
N GLN A 193 -9.41 9.81 -14.95
CA GLN A 193 -8.56 10.55 -15.88
C GLN A 193 -7.16 10.80 -15.31
N THR A 194 -6.98 10.58 -14.00
CA THR A 194 -5.74 10.85 -13.26
C THR A 194 -5.08 9.54 -12.86
N SER A 195 -3.76 9.50 -12.68
CA SER A 195 -3.04 8.32 -12.16
C SER A 195 -3.33 8.04 -10.67
N ARG A 196 -4.46 8.51 -10.15
CA ARG A 196 -4.84 8.48 -8.74
C ARG A 196 -5.22 7.07 -8.28
N ALA A 197 -4.72 6.69 -7.12
CA ALA A 197 -4.96 5.39 -6.52
C ALA A 197 -5.00 5.48 -4.98
N GLY A 198 -5.72 4.53 -4.38
CA GLY A 198 -5.60 4.19 -2.97
C GLY A 198 -4.79 2.91 -2.81
N ALA A 199 -3.97 2.80 -1.76
CA ALA A 199 -3.19 1.58 -1.50
C ALA A 199 -3.08 1.28 0.00
N ALA A 200 -2.97 0.00 0.36
CA ALA A 200 -2.64 -0.42 1.73
C ALA A 200 -1.22 -0.99 1.77
N ILE A 201 -0.40 -0.54 2.71
CA ILE A 201 0.97 -1.04 2.90
C ILE A 201 1.21 -1.34 4.38
N ARG A 202 1.99 -2.39 4.64
CA ARG A 202 2.44 -2.80 5.97
C ARG A 202 3.77 -3.54 5.81
N PRO A 203 4.71 -3.46 6.77
CA PRO A 203 5.87 -4.35 6.80
C PRO A 203 5.46 -5.82 6.83
N LEU A 204 6.14 -6.67 6.07
CA LEU A 204 5.86 -8.11 6.08
C LEU A 204 6.25 -8.74 7.40
N THR A 205 7.29 -8.22 8.08
CA THR A 205 7.75 -8.74 9.37
C THR A 205 7.00 -8.15 10.57
N ALA A 206 5.94 -7.38 10.33
CA ALA A 206 5.20 -6.68 11.39
C ALA A 206 4.61 -7.61 12.47
N SER A 207 4.38 -8.89 12.17
CA SER A 207 3.95 -9.89 13.16
C SER A 207 5.10 -10.41 14.03
N ALA A 208 6.32 -10.49 13.50
CA ALA A 208 7.53 -10.92 14.22
C ALA A 208 7.93 -9.93 15.32
N ALA A 209 7.64 -8.66 15.05
CA ALA A 209 8.29 -7.54 15.70
C ALA A 209 7.29 -6.42 16.00
N SER A 210 6.09 -6.79 16.47
CA SER A 210 4.94 -5.89 16.58
C SER A 210 5.19 -4.61 17.37
N ALA A 211 6.11 -4.63 18.34
CA ALA A 211 6.48 -3.48 19.16
C ALA A 211 7.61 -2.62 18.56
N LEU A 212 8.29 -3.07 17.50
CA LEU A 212 9.42 -2.33 16.94
C LEU A 212 8.97 -1.01 16.30
N PRO A 213 9.73 0.07 16.50
CA PRO A 213 9.48 1.32 15.81
C PRO A 213 9.69 1.12 14.31
N THR A 214 8.71 1.56 13.52
CA THR A 214 8.68 1.41 12.06
C THR A 214 8.64 2.77 11.40
N ASP A 215 9.54 2.96 10.44
CA ASP A 215 9.59 4.11 9.55
C ASP A 215 9.18 3.67 8.14
N ILE A 216 8.14 4.28 7.58
CA ILE A 216 7.62 3.96 6.24
C ILE A 216 7.88 5.14 5.31
N THR A 217 8.58 4.89 4.22
CA THR A 217 8.87 5.88 3.17
C THR A 217 8.20 5.46 1.87
N ILE A 218 7.38 6.35 1.31
CA ILE A 218 6.82 6.23 -0.04
C ILE A 218 7.59 7.20 -0.93
N THR A 219 8.25 6.71 -1.96
CA THR A 219 9.25 7.54 -2.68
C THR A 219 8.66 8.66 -3.54
N SER A 220 7.38 8.56 -3.92
CA SER A 220 6.75 9.57 -4.77
C SER A 220 5.24 9.55 -4.72
N GLY A 221 4.63 10.66 -5.13
CA GLY A 221 3.21 10.73 -5.48
C GLY A 221 2.26 10.70 -4.29
N LEU A 222 2.75 10.79 -3.07
CA LEU A 222 1.93 10.72 -1.87
C LEU A 222 1.05 11.97 -1.70
N LEU A 223 -0.24 11.77 -1.50
CA LEU A 223 -1.25 12.83 -1.37
C LEU A 223 -1.94 12.82 0.00
N ASN A 224 -2.00 11.66 0.65
CA ASN A 224 -2.51 11.51 2.00
C ASN A 224 -2.08 10.16 2.61
N VAL A 225 -2.05 10.08 3.94
CA VAL A 225 -1.79 8.84 4.70
C VAL A 225 -2.73 8.77 5.91
N VAL A 226 -3.34 7.61 6.10
CA VAL A 226 -4.10 7.25 7.31
C VAL A 226 -3.54 5.96 7.88
N CYS A 227 -3.44 5.88 9.20
CA CYS A 227 -2.97 4.70 9.93
C CYS A 227 -4.13 4.12 10.77
N PRO A 228 -4.98 3.25 10.18
CA PRO A 228 -6.22 2.78 10.82
C PRO A 228 -6.02 2.03 12.14
N LEU A 229 -4.82 1.52 12.42
CA LEU A 229 -4.54 0.73 13.63
C LEU A 229 -3.96 1.57 14.78
N LEU A 230 -3.78 2.88 14.56
CA LEU A 230 -3.37 3.81 15.60
C LEU A 230 -4.59 4.41 16.30
N ASP A 231 -4.40 4.78 17.57
CA ASP A 231 -5.48 5.36 18.39
C ASP A 231 -5.88 6.75 17.82
N GLU A 232 -4.87 7.52 17.35
CA GLU A 232 -5.05 8.65 16.44
C GLU A 232 -4.70 8.19 15.01
N PRO A 233 -5.69 8.03 14.11
CA PRO A 233 -5.45 7.46 12.79
C PRO A 233 -4.76 8.44 11.83
N ARG A 234 -4.67 9.74 12.17
CA ARG A 234 -3.90 10.71 11.39
C ARG A 234 -2.41 10.47 11.60
N CYS A 235 -1.73 10.07 10.54
CA CYS A 235 -0.29 9.82 10.58
C CYS A 235 0.46 10.36 9.35
N ALA A 236 -0.20 11.17 8.51
CA ALA A 236 0.50 11.99 7.54
C ALA A 236 1.22 13.14 8.27
N VAL A 237 2.45 13.44 7.87
CA VAL A 237 3.26 14.55 8.41
C VAL A 237 3.87 15.35 7.26
N GLY A 238 3.98 16.67 7.43
CA GLY A 238 4.46 17.60 6.41
C GLY A 238 3.33 18.25 5.61
N ASP A 239 3.70 19.02 4.59
CA ASP A 239 2.77 19.71 3.70
C ASP A 239 2.86 19.14 2.28
N PRO A 240 1.75 19.07 1.52
CA PRO A 240 1.81 18.72 0.11
C PRO A 240 2.78 19.65 -0.67
N PRO A 241 3.60 19.12 -1.59
CA PRO A 241 3.65 17.73 -2.06
C PRO A 241 4.59 16.82 -1.24
N HIS A 242 5.18 17.31 -0.15
CA HIS A 242 6.20 16.63 0.66
C HIS A 242 5.61 15.94 1.89
N LEU A 243 4.50 15.22 1.70
CA LEU A 243 3.92 14.41 2.77
C LEU A 243 4.78 13.18 3.05
N THR A 244 4.81 12.78 4.32
CA THR A 244 5.49 11.59 4.82
C THR A 244 4.60 10.84 5.80
N VAL A 245 4.99 9.61 6.15
CA VAL A 245 4.37 8.86 7.25
C VAL A 245 5.07 9.23 8.55
N ARG A 246 4.31 9.45 9.63
CA ARG A 246 4.85 9.65 10.98
C ARG A 246 5.85 8.53 11.30
N PRO A 247 7.09 8.84 11.70
CA PRO A 247 8.09 7.84 12.03
C PRO A 247 7.76 7.12 13.35
N GLY A 248 8.43 5.99 13.59
CA GLY A 248 8.38 5.28 14.87
C GLY A 248 7.03 4.64 15.20
N ILE A 249 6.19 4.34 14.19
CA ILE A 249 4.92 3.63 14.42
C ILE A 249 5.23 2.19 14.87
N PRO A 250 4.63 1.66 15.94
CA PRO A 250 4.81 0.25 16.30
C PRO A 250 4.41 -0.66 15.13
N ALA A 251 5.25 -1.62 14.75
CA ALA A 251 5.04 -2.44 13.55
C ALA A 251 3.67 -3.14 13.49
N GLY A 252 3.17 -3.57 14.64
CA GLY A 252 1.83 -4.17 14.79
C GLY A 252 0.69 -3.21 14.44
N LYS A 253 0.91 -1.90 14.57
CA LYS A 253 -0.01 -0.82 14.22
C LYS A 253 0.37 -0.12 12.89
N ALA A 254 1.45 -0.53 12.22
CA ALA A 254 2.01 0.12 11.03
C ALA A 254 1.32 -0.28 9.71
N LEU A 255 -0.01 -0.48 9.73
CA LEU A 255 -0.81 -0.54 8.50
C LEU A 255 -1.09 0.90 8.06
N VAL A 256 -0.65 1.26 6.86
CA VAL A 256 -0.90 2.58 6.26
C VAL A 256 -1.82 2.45 5.06
N VAL A 257 -2.82 3.33 4.99
CA VAL A 257 -3.68 3.53 3.83
C VAL A 257 -3.25 4.83 3.16
N LEU A 258 -2.80 4.71 1.93
CA LEU A 258 -2.23 5.76 1.12
C LEU A 258 -3.26 6.27 0.13
N GLN A 259 -3.24 7.58 -0.11
CA GLN A 259 -3.74 8.16 -1.36
C GLN A 259 -2.55 8.68 -2.13
N LEU A 260 -2.43 8.31 -3.41
CA LEU A 260 -1.29 8.68 -4.22
C LEU A 260 -1.64 8.89 -5.70
N ASN A 261 -0.76 9.59 -6.41
CA ASN A 261 -0.66 9.56 -7.87
C ASN A 261 0.43 8.55 -8.25
N LEU A 262 0.05 7.52 -9.01
CA LEU A 262 0.97 6.56 -9.59
C LEU A 262 1.83 7.24 -10.67
N PRO A 263 3.08 6.78 -10.88
CA PRO A 263 3.89 7.25 -11.99
C PRO A 263 3.25 6.87 -13.33
N ARG A 264 3.56 7.65 -14.38
CA ARG A 264 3.11 7.40 -15.75
C ARG A 264 4.04 6.43 -16.47
#